data_AF-A0A838PEA5-F1
#
_entry.id   AF-A0A838PEA5-F1
#
_cell.length_a   1.000
_cell.length_b   1.000
_cell.length_c   1.000
_cell.angle_alpha   90.00
_cell.angle_beta   90.00
_cell.angle_gamma   90.00
#
_symmetry.space_group_name_H-M   'P 1'
#
loop_
_entity.id
_entity.type
_entity.pdbx_description
1 polymer ?
#
loop_
_entity_poly.entity_id
_entity_poly.type
_entity_poly.pdbx_seq_one_letter_code
_entity_poly.pdbx_strand_id
1 'polypeptide(L)'
;MPESLVEQLNQAVAAVLANSEAARGLSAEVEPFVRIAAELRDLPRHDFRTRLREDLERIANMPTIKASAAGDLRSEISDLRSSKPAREGFHTITPYLAVKGAPQLIEFVKEAFGAEGQIYGMGSEGGMHAEYKIGDSMVMIGGGETWRGTPMTTALHLYVDDVDAVYQRALDAGANSMMGPIEDHGERVAGVKDLSGNEWYIAKRLSGTHTDEGLHSVNVYLHPLGAAQMIEFLKPAFGAAEVAVYRLQADGPVVHAKIKIGDSVLEMGEAHGPYQPMPTMFFLYVDDVDAWYQRAVASGATSMSEPADQPYGDRVAAVTDPFGNTWYIATHLGAGSG
;
A
#
# COMPACT_ATOMS: atom_id res chain seq x y z
N MET A 1 -35.33 -20.41 -36.05
CA MET A 1 -34.76 -19.05 -36.07
C MET A 1 -33.26 -19.19 -36.03
N PRO A 2 -32.47 -18.32 -36.70
CA PRO A 2 -31.02 -18.32 -36.52
C PRO A 2 -30.69 -18.06 -35.05
N GLU A 3 -29.69 -18.78 -34.53
CA GLU A 3 -29.22 -18.70 -33.15
C GLU A 3 -28.68 -17.30 -32.85
N SER A 4 -28.96 -16.77 -31.65
CA SER A 4 -28.54 -15.42 -31.28
C SER A 4 -27.02 -15.32 -31.09
N LEU A 5 -26.45 -14.14 -31.34
CA LEU A 5 -25.01 -13.91 -31.12
C LEU A 5 -24.59 -14.13 -29.66
N VAL A 6 -25.52 -13.92 -28.71
CA VAL A 6 -25.30 -14.14 -27.28
C VAL A 6 -25.20 -15.65 -26.98
N GLU A 7 -26.05 -16.48 -27.56
CA GLU A 7 -25.95 -17.94 -27.44
C GLU A 7 -24.68 -18.49 -28.08
N GLN A 8 -24.30 -17.97 -29.25
CA GLN A 8 -23.05 -18.35 -29.92
C GLN A 8 -21.81 -18.01 -29.07
N LEU A 9 -21.77 -16.82 -28.45
CA LEU A 9 -20.69 -16.42 -27.54
C LEU A 9 -20.64 -17.31 -26.29
N ASN A 10 -21.79 -17.58 -25.65
CA ASN A 10 -21.85 -18.41 -24.45
C ASN A 10 -21.37 -19.85 -24.71
N GLN A 11 -21.76 -20.45 -25.84
CA GLN A 11 -21.28 -21.78 -26.23
C GLN A 11 -19.77 -21.78 -26.53
N ALA A 12 -19.26 -20.75 -27.21
CA ALA A 12 -17.84 -20.62 -27.50
C ALA A 12 -17.00 -20.49 -26.22
N VAL A 13 -17.43 -19.66 -25.27
CA VAL A 13 -16.76 -19.49 -23.97
C VAL A 13 -16.79 -20.81 -23.18
N ALA A 14 -17.93 -21.50 -23.14
CA ALA A 14 -18.03 -22.80 -22.48
C ALA A 14 -17.10 -23.86 -23.11
N ALA A 15 -16.95 -23.88 -24.44
CA ALA A 15 -16.04 -24.78 -25.15
C ALA A 15 -14.56 -24.47 -24.88
N VAL A 16 -14.19 -23.18 -24.81
CA VAL A 16 -12.84 -22.73 -24.45
C VAL A 16 -12.47 -23.16 -23.03
N LEU A 17 -13.41 -23.04 -22.07
CA LEU A 17 -13.22 -23.49 -20.69
C LEU A 17 -13.10 -25.02 -20.58
N ALA A 18 -13.80 -25.77 -21.44
CA ALA A 18 -13.84 -27.24 -21.44
C ALA A 18 -12.68 -27.92 -22.22
N ASN A 19 -11.73 -27.14 -22.76
CA ASN A 19 -10.59 -27.66 -23.56
C ASN A 19 -10.99 -28.40 -24.85
N SER A 20 -12.10 -28.00 -25.48
CA SER A 20 -12.60 -28.62 -26.71
C SER A 20 -12.18 -27.83 -27.96
N GLU A 21 -11.77 -28.50 -29.04
CA GLU A 21 -11.46 -27.89 -30.36
C GLU A 21 -12.68 -27.24 -31.06
N ALA A 22 -13.83 -27.16 -30.39
CA ALA A 22 -15.12 -26.76 -30.94
C ALA A 22 -15.27 -25.26 -31.28
N ALA A 23 -14.24 -24.42 -31.08
CA ALA A 23 -14.29 -22.99 -31.42
C ALA A 23 -14.07 -22.67 -32.91
N ARG A 24 -14.15 -23.67 -33.81
CA ARG A 24 -14.02 -23.44 -35.26
C ARG A 24 -15.39 -23.17 -35.90
N GLY A 25 -15.51 -22.04 -36.60
CA GLY A 25 -16.72 -21.66 -37.36
C GLY A 25 -17.57 -20.54 -36.76
N LEU A 26 -17.03 -19.79 -35.79
CA LEU A 26 -17.73 -18.68 -35.13
C LEU A 26 -17.78 -17.43 -36.04
N SER A 27 -18.80 -16.59 -35.83
CA SER A 27 -18.91 -15.31 -36.55
C SER A 27 -17.76 -14.37 -36.18
N ALA A 28 -17.33 -13.54 -37.15
CA ALA A 28 -16.23 -12.59 -36.96
C ALA A 28 -16.48 -11.58 -35.82
N GLU A 29 -17.73 -11.40 -35.41
CA GLU A 29 -18.15 -10.51 -34.33
C GLU A 29 -17.85 -11.08 -32.94
N VAL A 30 -17.73 -12.40 -32.80
CA VAL A 30 -17.55 -13.11 -31.51
C VAL A 30 -16.10 -13.49 -31.24
N GLU A 31 -15.28 -13.59 -32.30
CA GLU A 31 -13.88 -14.01 -32.26
C GLU A 31 -12.99 -13.19 -31.27
N PRO A 32 -13.10 -11.85 -31.15
CA PRO A 32 -12.29 -11.09 -30.20
C PRO A 32 -12.54 -11.45 -28.74
N PHE A 33 -13.79 -11.75 -28.37
CA PHE A 33 -14.18 -12.09 -27.01
C PHE A 33 -13.74 -13.51 -26.62
N VAL A 34 -13.78 -14.44 -27.59
CA VAL A 34 -13.30 -15.81 -27.41
C VAL A 34 -11.78 -15.84 -27.21
N ARG A 35 -11.03 -14.97 -27.91
CA ARG A 35 -9.59 -14.79 -27.67
C ARG A 35 -9.29 -14.32 -26.24
N ILE A 36 -10.05 -13.33 -25.74
CA ILE A 36 -9.92 -12.86 -24.36
C ILE A 36 -10.23 -13.99 -23.36
N ALA A 37 -11.28 -14.78 -23.59
CA ALA A 37 -11.62 -15.92 -22.74
C ALA A 37 -10.50 -17.00 -22.73
N ALA A 38 -9.84 -17.24 -23.87
CA ALA A 38 -8.70 -18.14 -23.96
C ALA A 38 -7.47 -17.60 -23.20
N GLU A 39 -7.18 -16.31 -23.31
CA GLU A 39 -6.08 -15.66 -22.58
C GLU A 39 -6.30 -15.67 -21.06
N LEU A 40 -7.54 -15.46 -20.60
CA LEU A 40 -7.91 -15.49 -19.18
C LEU A 40 -7.83 -16.91 -18.60
N ARG A 41 -8.17 -17.94 -19.38
CA ARG A 41 -8.11 -19.34 -18.94
C ARG A 41 -6.71 -19.77 -18.50
N ASP A 42 -5.69 -19.23 -19.16
CA ASP A 42 -4.31 -19.58 -18.86
C ASP A 42 -3.72 -18.78 -17.69
N LEU A 43 -4.52 -17.96 -17.00
CA LEU A 43 -4.10 -17.26 -15.79
C LEU A 43 -4.18 -18.15 -14.53
N PRO A 44 -3.16 -18.09 -13.63
CA PRO A 44 -1.92 -17.35 -13.84
C PRO A 44 -1.06 -18.03 -14.92
N ARG A 45 -0.38 -17.23 -15.75
CA ARG A 45 0.34 -17.72 -16.95
C ARG A 45 1.30 -18.86 -16.61
N HIS A 46 1.55 -19.75 -17.58
CA HIS A 46 2.48 -20.87 -17.40
C HIS A 46 3.83 -20.42 -16.81
N ASP A 47 4.40 -19.32 -17.30
CA ASP A 47 5.68 -18.79 -16.81
C ASP A 47 5.61 -18.31 -15.35
N PHE A 48 4.45 -17.79 -14.92
CA PHE A 48 4.23 -17.47 -13.51
C PHE A 48 4.19 -18.74 -12.65
N ARG A 49 3.50 -19.80 -13.11
CA ARG A 49 3.45 -21.08 -12.38
C ARG A 49 4.83 -21.74 -12.29
N THR A 50 5.63 -21.65 -13.34
CA THR A 50 7.01 -22.14 -13.37
C THR A 50 7.87 -21.37 -12.36
N ARG A 51 7.84 -20.04 -12.39
CA ARG A 51 8.61 -19.20 -11.45
C ARG A 51 8.17 -19.43 -10.00
N LEU A 52 6.86 -19.52 -9.75
CA LEU A 52 6.31 -19.83 -8.43
C LEU A 52 6.80 -21.19 -7.93
N ARG A 53 6.87 -22.20 -8.80
CA ARG A 53 7.42 -23.52 -8.44
C ARG A 53 8.90 -23.42 -8.06
N GLU A 54 9.70 -22.73 -8.86
CA GLU A 54 11.13 -22.52 -8.59
C GLU A 54 11.36 -21.79 -7.25
N ASP A 55 10.55 -20.76 -6.96
CA ASP A 55 10.58 -20.03 -5.70
C ASP A 55 10.20 -20.91 -4.50
N LEU A 56 9.16 -21.74 -4.64
CA LEU A 56 8.75 -22.69 -3.60
C LEU A 56 9.81 -23.77 -3.34
N GLU A 57 10.46 -24.28 -4.39
CA GLU A 57 11.56 -25.25 -4.27
C GLU A 57 12.80 -24.63 -3.61
N ARG A 58 13.08 -23.35 -3.91
CA ARG A 58 14.15 -22.58 -3.24
C ARG A 58 13.87 -22.41 -1.75
N ILE A 59 12.63 -22.06 -1.39
CA ILE A 59 12.20 -21.89 0.02
C ILE A 59 12.28 -23.24 0.77
N ALA A 60 11.83 -24.32 0.15
CA ALA A 60 11.86 -25.66 0.76
C ALA A 60 13.29 -26.17 1.04
N ASN A 61 14.28 -25.69 0.27
CA ASN A 61 15.68 -26.12 0.37
C ASN A 61 16.59 -25.13 1.11
N MET A 62 16.05 -24.04 1.67
CA MET A 62 16.86 -23.11 2.48
C MET A 62 17.24 -23.76 3.83
N PRO A 63 18.53 -23.82 4.19
CA PRO A 63 18.95 -24.34 5.48
C PRO A 63 18.50 -23.40 6.60
N THR A 64 17.88 -23.97 7.64
CA THR A 64 17.38 -23.24 8.81
C THR A 64 18.56 -22.71 9.62
N ILE A 65 18.79 -21.39 9.63
CA ILE A 65 19.76 -20.76 10.53
C ILE A 65 19.16 -20.75 11.93
N LYS A 66 19.77 -21.51 12.86
CA LYS A 66 19.42 -21.45 14.28
C LYS A 66 19.83 -20.09 14.85
N ALA A 67 18.88 -19.43 15.50
CA ALA A 67 19.12 -18.22 16.28
C ALA A 67 19.98 -18.53 17.51
N SER A 68 21.19 -17.98 17.57
CA SER A 68 21.94 -17.83 18.82
C SER A 68 22.95 -16.69 18.72
N ALA A 69 22.50 -15.46 19.01
CA ALA A 69 23.31 -14.34 19.51
C ALA A 69 22.42 -13.09 19.70
N ALA A 70 21.39 -13.17 20.56
CA ALA A 70 20.51 -12.03 20.88
C ALA A 70 20.83 -11.41 22.27
N GLY A 71 21.90 -11.86 22.92
CA GLY A 71 22.20 -11.53 24.32
C GLY A 71 22.96 -10.21 24.53
N ASP A 72 23.95 -9.91 23.68
CA ASP A 72 24.96 -8.90 24.04
C ASP A 72 24.76 -7.50 23.43
N LEU A 73 23.84 -7.31 22.48
CA LEU A 73 23.57 -5.98 21.88
C LEU A 73 22.75 -5.03 22.77
N ARG A 74 22.15 -5.50 23.87
CA ARG A 74 21.18 -4.69 24.65
C ARG A 74 21.82 -3.60 25.51
N SER A 75 23.12 -3.67 25.83
CA SER A 75 23.74 -2.76 26.79
C SER A 75 24.38 -1.51 26.18
N GLU A 76 24.76 -1.55 24.90
CA GLU A 76 25.44 -0.41 24.22
C GLU A 76 24.45 0.59 23.55
N ILE A 77 23.19 0.20 23.30
CA ILE A 77 22.17 1.03 22.62
C ILE A 77 21.48 2.02 23.58
N SER A 78 21.77 1.98 24.89
CA SER A 78 21.06 2.79 25.90
C SER A 78 21.32 4.29 25.78
N ASP A 79 22.49 4.71 25.29
CA ASP A 79 22.98 6.08 25.52
C ASP A 79 22.80 7.07 24.34
N LEU A 80 22.17 6.67 23.23
CA LEU A 80 21.89 7.56 22.07
C LEU A 80 20.39 7.95 21.91
N ARG A 81 19.50 7.50 22.80
CA ARG A 81 18.03 7.53 22.60
C ARG A 81 17.28 8.79 23.06
N SER A 82 17.72 9.99 22.68
CA SER A 82 17.00 11.22 23.10
C SER A 82 16.30 12.03 22.01
N SER A 83 16.45 11.71 20.72
CA SER A 83 15.70 12.36 19.65
C SER A 83 14.48 11.53 19.23
N LYS A 84 13.35 12.19 18.97
CA LYS A 84 12.23 11.57 18.25
C LYS A 84 12.72 11.18 16.84
N PRO A 85 12.49 9.94 16.37
CA PRO A 85 12.94 9.50 15.05
C PRO A 85 12.41 10.33 13.88
N ALA A 86 11.17 10.81 14.00
CA ALA A 86 10.48 11.57 12.98
C ALA A 86 10.57 13.08 13.24
N ARG A 87 10.54 13.87 12.16
CA ARG A 87 10.38 15.33 12.22
C ARG A 87 9.02 15.72 12.81
N GLU A 88 8.88 16.95 13.29
CA GLU A 88 7.59 17.46 13.75
C GLU A 88 6.54 17.38 12.62
N GLY A 89 5.34 16.86 12.96
CA GLY A 89 4.25 16.64 12.01
C GLY A 89 4.28 15.30 11.27
N PHE A 90 5.37 14.53 11.40
CA PHE A 90 5.47 13.17 10.87
C PHE A 90 5.13 12.15 11.95
N HIS A 91 4.55 11.03 11.51
CA HIS A 91 4.24 9.87 12.36
C HIS A 91 5.17 8.71 12.02
N THR A 92 5.14 7.66 12.84
CA THR A 92 5.95 6.44 12.62
C THR A 92 5.79 5.91 11.19
N ILE A 93 4.56 5.88 10.67
CA ILE A 93 4.26 5.61 9.27
C ILE A 93 3.82 6.91 8.60
N THR A 94 4.55 7.33 7.56
CA THR A 94 4.21 8.49 6.74
C THR A 94 4.00 8.06 5.29
N PRO A 95 2.79 8.18 4.72
CA PRO A 95 2.50 7.79 3.34
C PRO A 95 3.37 8.55 2.33
N TYR A 96 3.83 7.87 1.28
CA TYR A 96 4.53 8.48 0.15
C TYR A 96 3.83 8.13 -1.17
N LEU A 97 3.19 9.11 -1.77
CA LEU A 97 2.46 8.98 -3.02
C LEU A 97 3.40 9.30 -4.18
N ALA A 98 3.85 8.27 -4.89
CA ALA A 98 4.72 8.40 -6.05
C ALA A 98 3.91 8.38 -7.35
N VAL A 99 3.78 9.53 -8.01
CA VAL A 99 2.86 9.70 -9.15
C VAL A 99 3.51 10.47 -10.30
N LYS A 100 3.05 10.27 -11.54
CA LYS A 100 3.49 11.13 -12.67
C LYS A 100 2.90 12.53 -12.59
N GLY A 101 1.67 12.66 -12.11
CA GLY A 101 0.95 13.93 -11.98
C GLY A 101 1.10 14.58 -10.61
N ALA A 102 2.33 14.68 -10.08
CA ALA A 102 2.55 15.19 -8.73
C ALA A 102 2.02 16.62 -8.50
N PRO A 103 2.19 17.58 -9.44
CA PRO A 103 1.57 18.90 -9.30
C PRO A 103 0.03 18.85 -9.25
N GLN A 104 -0.60 18.00 -10.06
CA GLN A 104 -2.05 17.84 -10.10
C GLN A 104 -2.57 17.21 -8.81
N LEU A 105 -1.87 16.21 -8.28
CA LEU A 105 -2.22 15.59 -7.00
C LEU A 105 -2.10 16.59 -5.84
N ILE A 106 -1.08 17.45 -5.86
CA ILE A 106 -0.90 18.50 -4.86
C ILE A 106 -2.09 19.47 -4.85
N GLU A 107 -2.50 19.98 -6.00
CA GLU A 107 -3.67 20.86 -6.08
C GLU A 107 -4.95 20.14 -5.65
N PHE A 108 -5.11 18.87 -6.05
CA PHE A 108 -6.22 18.04 -5.59
C PHE A 108 -6.30 17.92 -4.06
N VAL A 109 -5.21 17.56 -3.37
CA VAL A 109 -5.25 17.40 -1.91
C VAL A 109 -5.45 18.74 -1.17
N LYS A 110 -4.98 19.85 -1.74
CA LYS A 110 -5.26 21.20 -1.22
C LYS A 110 -6.75 21.52 -1.32
N GLU A 111 -7.36 21.33 -2.50
CA GLU A 111 -8.76 21.68 -2.76
C GLU A 111 -9.74 20.73 -2.07
N ALA A 112 -9.50 19.42 -2.14
CA ALA A 112 -10.39 18.41 -1.60
C ALA A 112 -10.27 18.33 -0.05
N PHE A 113 -9.04 18.28 0.45
CA PHE A 113 -8.75 17.91 1.84
C PHE A 113 -8.21 19.05 2.69
N GLY A 114 -8.02 20.24 2.13
CA GLY A 114 -7.48 21.40 2.85
C GLY A 114 -6.01 21.22 3.23
N ALA A 115 -5.24 20.50 2.41
CA ALA A 115 -3.85 20.23 2.71
C ALA A 115 -2.99 21.50 2.70
N GLU A 116 -2.06 21.62 3.66
CA GLU A 116 -1.13 22.74 3.77
C GLU A 116 0.31 22.25 3.77
N GLY A 117 1.17 22.84 2.94
CA GLY A 117 2.52 22.33 2.78
C GLY A 117 3.33 23.06 1.74
N GLN A 118 4.46 22.46 1.37
CA GLN A 118 5.38 23.04 0.40
C GLN A 118 6.13 21.97 -0.40
N ILE A 119 6.67 22.40 -1.54
CA ILE A 119 7.55 21.62 -2.39
C ILE A 119 8.99 21.87 -1.93
N TYR A 120 9.76 20.81 -1.71
CA TYR A 120 11.12 20.90 -1.19
C TYR A 120 12.21 20.82 -2.26
N GLY A 121 11.87 20.36 -3.47
CA GLY A 121 12.77 20.43 -4.62
C GLY A 121 12.62 19.28 -5.60
N MET A 122 13.55 19.20 -6.55
CA MET A 122 13.70 18.06 -7.44
C MET A 122 14.72 17.08 -6.86
N GLY A 123 14.31 15.83 -6.67
CA GLY A 123 15.17 14.71 -6.32
C GLY A 123 16.11 14.30 -7.46
N SER A 124 17.12 13.50 -7.12
CA SER A 124 18.18 13.03 -8.03
C SER A 124 17.67 12.26 -9.24
N GLU A 125 16.50 11.61 -9.11
CA GLU A 125 15.81 10.88 -10.18
C GLU A 125 14.95 11.78 -11.09
N GLY A 126 15.11 13.11 -10.96
CA GLY A 126 14.42 14.10 -11.78
C GLY A 126 12.96 14.33 -11.43
N GLY A 127 12.47 13.80 -10.30
CA GLY A 127 11.11 14.03 -9.80
C GLY A 127 11.06 15.06 -8.68
N MET A 128 9.91 15.67 -8.42
CA MET A 128 9.70 16.54 -7.26
C MET A 128 9.52 15.75 -5.96
N HIS A 129 9.81 16.40 -4.83
CA HIS A 129 9.40 15.98 -3.48
C HIS A 129 8.63 17.12 -2.81
N ALA A 130 7.51 16.78 -2.21
CA ALA A 130 6.65 17.72 -1.51
C ALA A 130 6.04 17.07 -0.26
N GLU A 131 5.75 17.89 0.74
CA GLU A 131 5.20 17.43 2.02
C GLU A 131 4.00 18.32 2.33
N TYR A 132 2.82 17.69 2.47
CA TYR A 132 1.56 18.35 2.69
C TYR A 132 0.84 17.74 3.89
N LYS A 133 0.51 18.58 4.87
CA LYS A 133 -0.21 18.19 6.08
C LYS A 133 -1.71 18.16 5.80
N ILE A 134 -2.36 17.05 6.16
CA ILE A 134 -3.82 16.89 6.17
C ILE A 134 -4.22 16.53 7.60
N GLY A 135 -4.96 17.43 8.26
CA GLY A 135 -5.26 17.30 9.69
C GLY A 135 -3.98 17.26 10.53
N ASP A 136 -3.75 16.16 11.22
CA ASP A 136 -2.54 15.90 12.03
C ASP A 136 -1.45 15.12 11.28
N SER A 137 -1.68 14.72 10.03
CA SER A 137 -0.83 13.76 9.31
C SER A 137 -0.05 14.43 8.18
N MET A 138 1.25 14.16 8.10
CA MET A 138 2.03 14.51 6.91
C MET A 138 1.81 13.47 5.81
N VAL A 139 1.63 13.93 4.57
CA VAL A 139 1.62 13.11 3.37
C VAL A 139 2.75 13.58 2.46
N MET A 140 3.62 12.66 2.07
CA MET A 140 4.66 12.94 1.09
C MET A 140 4.15 12.67 -0.31
N ILE A 141 4.44 13.57 -1.23
CA ILE A 141 4.10 13.44 -2.64
C ILE A 141 5.38 13.61 -3.44
N GLY A 142 5.66 12.66 -4.33
CA GLY A 142 6.79 12.77 -5.22
C GLY A 142 6.53 12.21 -6.61
N GLY A 143 7.53 12.36 -7.47
CA GLY A 143 7.45 11.96 -8.88
C GLY A 143 7.35 13.17 -9.81
N GLY A 144 6.43 13.18 -10.76
CA GLY A 144 6.37 14.21 -11.82
C GLY A 144 6.68 13.65 -13.21
N GLU A 145 6.46 14.48 -14.23
CA GLU A 145 6.59 14.07 -15.64
C GLU A 145 8.01 13.64 -16.02
N THR A 146 9.02 14.27 -15.43
CA THR A 146 10.44 14.00 -15.66
C THR A 146 10.99 12.87 -14.81
N TRP A 147 10.22 12.40 -13.81
CA TRP A 147 10.62 11.31 -12.93
C TRP A 147 10.59 9.98 -13.68
N ARG A 148 11.65 9.19 -13.56
CA ARG A 148 11.81 7.92 -14.30
C ARG A 148 11.33 6.68 -13.55
N GLY A 149 10.99 6.80 -12.26
CA GLY A 149 10.47 5.69 -11.48
C GLY A 149 9.04 5.28 -11.86
N THR A 150 8.64 4.12 -11.34
CA THR A 150 7.30 3.55 -11.54
C THR A 150 6.33 4.13 -10.52
N PRO A 151 5.24 4.78 -10.95
CA PRO A 151 4.20 5.22 -10.04
C PRO A 151 3.69 4.07 -9.17
N MET A 152 3.49 4.36 -7.89
CA MET A 152 2.85 3.45 -6.95
C MET A 152 1.64 4.17 -6.38
N THR A 153 0.47 3.79 -6.89
CA THR A 153 -0.81 4.24 -6.37
C THR A 153 -1.04 3.58 -5.02
N THR A 154 -1.62 4.31 -4.06
CA THR A 154 -1.91 3.80 -2.71
C THR A 154 -3.39 3.87 -2.39
N ALA A 155 -3.85 3.04 -1.45
CA ALA A 155 -5.10 3.24 -0.75
C ALA A 155 -4.85 3.92 0.61
N LEU A 156 -5.74 4.83 1.00
CA LEU A 156 -5.62 5.63 2.21
C LEU A 156 -6.98 5.75 2.90
N HIS A 157 -6.98 5.62 4.22
CA HIS A 157 -8.10 5.98 5.09
C HIS A 157 -7.90 7.41 5.58
N LEU A 158 -8.81 8.30 5.18
CA LEU A 158 -8.83 9.72 5.53
C LEU A 158 -9.98 9.98 6.51
N TYR A 159 -9.65 10.18 7.78
CA TYR A 159 -10.63 10.52 8.80
C TYR A 159 -10.90 12.03 8.85
N VAL A 160 -12.17 12.39 8.79
CA VAL A 160 -12.64 13.79 8.72
C VAL A 160 -13.87 14.00 9.60
N ASP A 161 -14.20 15.26 9.86
CA ASP A 161 -15.41 15.62 10.63
C ASP A 161 -16.70 15.56 9.81
N ASP A 162 -16.62 15.76 8.50
CA ASP A 162 -17.74 15.80 7.57
C ASP A 162 -17.39 15.06 6.26
N VAL A 163 -17.80 13.79 6.20
CA VAL A 163 -17.53 12.89 5.07
C VAL A 163 -18.19 13.37 3.80
N ASP A 164 -19.46 13.77 3.88
CA ASP A 164 -20.26 14.14 2.72
C ASP A 164 -19.72 15.41 2.07
N ALA A 165 -19.33 16.41 2.87
CA ALA A 165 -18.72 17.63 2.36
C ALA A 165 -17.34 17.40 1.74
N VAL A 166 -16.50 16.59 2.38
CA VAL A 166 -15.16 16.26 1.86
C VAL A 166 -15.26 15.45 0.57
N TYR A 167 -16.17 14.46 0.55
CA TYR A 167 -16.46 13.67 -0.64
C TYR A 167 -16.91 14.54 -1.81
N GLN A 168 -17.82 15.48 -1.59
CA GLN A 168 -18.27 16.39 -2.65
C GLN A 168 -17.13 17.28 -3.16
N ARG A 169 -16.30 17.84 -2.28
CA ARG A 169 -15.12 18.62 -2.70
C ARG A 169 -14.14 17.80 -3.52
N ALA A 170 -13.94 16.53 -3.17
CA ALA A 170 -13.08 15.64 -3.94
C ALA A 170 -13.62 15.41 -5.36
N LEU A 171 -14.94 15.23 -5.52
CA LEU A 171 -15.56 15.15 -6.85
C LEU A 171 -15.43 16.46 -7.63
N ASP A 172 -15.65 17.60 -6.97
CA ASP A 172 -15.52 18.92 -7.58
C ASP A 172 -14.06 19.20 -8.04
N ALA A 173 -13.08 18.65 -7.31
CA ALA A 173 -11.66 18.68 -7.64
C ALA A 173 -11.26 17.62 -8.70
N GLY A 174 -12.21 16.86 -9.25
CA GLY A 174 -11.99 15.95 -10.39
C GLY A 174 -11.73 14.48 -10.03
N ALA A 175 -11.96 14.05 -8.79
CA ALA A 175 -11.91 12.64 -8.44
C ALA A 175 -13.12 11.87 -9.03
N ASN A 176 -12.91 10.57 -9.28
CA ASN A 176 -13.99 9.66 -9.64
C ASN A 176 -14.62 9.04 -8.38
N SER A 177 -15.94 8.98 -8.32
CA SER A 177 -16.64 8.24 -7.27
C SER A 177 -16.34 6.75 -7.39
N MET A 178 -15.90 6.14 -6.28
CA MET A 178 -15.87 4.69 -6.12
C MET A 178 -17.13 4.22 -5.38
N MET A 179 -17.49 4.96 -4.32
CA MET A 179 -18.63 4.67 -3.47
C MET A 179 -19.15 6.00 -2.87
N GLY A 180 -20.44 6.28 -3.07
CA GLY A 180 -21.07 7.44 -2.42
C GLY A 180 -21.13 7.30 -0.89
N PRO A 181 -21.36 8.39 -0.15
CA PRO A 181 -21.45 8.35 1.30
C PRO A 181 -22.52 7.37 1.80
N ILE A 182 -22.10 6.35 2.55
CA ILE A 182 -22.96 5.35 3.21
C ILE A 182 -22.64 5.25 4.70
N GLU A 183 -23.53 4.64 5.48
CA GLU A 183 -23.22 4.19 6.83
C GLU A 183 -22.89 2.71 6.76
N ASP A 184 -21.68 2.33 7.17
CA ASP A 184 -21.21 0.95 7.16
C ASP A 184 -20.26 0.70 8.33
N HIS A 185 -20.32 -0.48 8.93
CA HIS A 185 -19.46 -0.90 10.05
C HIS A 185 -19.25 0.14 11.20
N GLY A 186 -20.26 0.96 11.47
CA GLY A 186 -20.22 1.99 12.51
C GLY A 186 -19.52 3.30 12.10
N GLU A 187 -19.32 3.49 10.81
CA GLU A 187 -18.72 4.68 10.21
C GLU A 187 -19.66 5.28 9.16
N ARG A 188 -19.63 6.61 9.04
CA ARG A 188 -19.98 7.29 7.80
C ARG A 188 -18.77 7.18 6.89
N VAL A 189 -18.91 6.62 5.70
CA VAL A 189 -17.78 6.38 4.80
C VAL A 189 -18.16 6.64 3.34
N ALA A 190 -17.22 7.18 2.59
CA ALA A 190 -17.31 7.36 1.13
C ALA A 190 -15.95 7.03 0.49
N GLY A 191 -15.94 6.69 -0.80
CA GLY A 191 -14.72 6.32 -1.52
C GLY A 191 -14.55 7.12 -2.81
N VAL A 192 -13.37 7.68 -3.04
CA VAL A 192 -13.01 8.36 -4.30
C VAL A 192 -11.66 7.88 -4.82
N LYS A 193 -11.51 7.91 -6.14
CA LYS A 193 -10.24 7.69 -6.84
C LYS A 193 -9.74 9.01 -7.40
N ASP A 194 -8.56 9.44 -6.97
CA ASP A 194 -7.98 10.71 -7.43
C ASP A 194 -7.46 10.63 -8.88
N LEU A 195 -6.98 11.76 -9.39
CA LEU A 195 -6.49 11.88 -10.77
C LEU A 195 -5.25 11.04 -11.08
N SER A 196 -4.52 10.60 -10.05
CA SER A 196 -3.35 9.75 -10.16
C SER A 196 -3.65 8.27 -9.92
N GLY A 197 -4.90 7.94 -9.55
CA GLY A 197 -5.35 6.58 -9.29
C GLY A 197 -5.21 6.12 -7.84
N ASN A 198 -4.86 7.01 -6.89
CA ASN A 198 -4.91 6.65 -5.47
C ASN A 198 -6.37 6.55 -5.01
N GLU A 199 -6.61 5.64 -4.08
CA GLU A 199 -7.94 5.39 -3.51
C GLU A 199 -8.03 6.01 -2.12
N TRP A 200 -9.02 6.87 -1.91
CA TRP A 200 -9.25 7.58 -0.67
C TRP A 200 -10.59 7.16 -0.09
N TYR A 201 -10.55 6.45 1.03
CA TYR A 201 -11.74 6.16 1.83
C TYR A 201 -11.88 7.27 2.87
N ILE A 202 -12.87 8.13 2.67
CA ILE A 202 -13.16 9.29 3.50
C ILE A 202 -14.14 8.82 4.58
N ALA A 203 -13.71 8.85 5.84
CA ALA A 203 -14.43 8.19 6.92
C ALA A 203 -14.63 9.08 8.15
N LYS A 204 -15.67 8.77 8.91
CA LYS A 204 -15.94 9.31 10.24
C LYS A 204 -16.61 8.22 11.08
N ARG A 205 -16.10 7.97 12.28
CA ARG A 205 -16.78 7.11 13.26
C ARG A 205 -18.13 7.73 13.67
N LEU A 206 -19.20 6.92 13.66
CA LEU A 206 -20.53 7.33 14.16
C LEU A 206 -20.59 7.29 15.69
N SER A 207 -19.72 6.50 16.33
CA SER A 207 -19.58 6.40 17.79
C SER A 207 -18.12 6.22 18.18
N GLY A 208 -17.70 6.85 19.28
CA GLY A 208 -16.29 6.93 19.70
C GLY A 208 -15.63 8.25 19.28
N THR A 209 -14.45 8.56 19.81
CA THR A 209 -13.60 9.64 19.28
C THR A 209 -12.74 9.07 18.15
N HIS A 210 -12.36 9.88 17.16
CA HIS A 210 -11.45 9.49 16.05
C HIS A 210 -10.10 8.91 16.52
N THR A 211 -9.83 8.98 17.81
CA THR A 211 -8.65 8.46 18.50
C THR A 211 -8.85 7.02 18.98
N ASP A 212 -9.37 6.11 18.15
CA ASP A 212 -9.09 4.68 18.36
C ASP A 212 -7.55 4.59 18.42
N GLU A 213 -6.99 4.17 19.56
CA GLU A 213 -5.58 4.41 19.95
C GLU A 213 -4.56 4.23 18.79
N GLY A 214 -4.09 5.34 18.21
CA GLY A 214 -3.04 5.36 17.18
C GLY A 214 -3.51 5.58 15.73
N LEU A 215 -4.80 5.82 15.48
CA LEU A 215 -5.25 6.36 14.20
C LEU A 215 -4.94 7.86 14.09
N HIS A 216 -4.49 8.25 12.91
CA HIS A 216 -4.26 9.64 12.52
C HIS A 216 -5.31 10.10 11.51
N SER A 217 -5.23 11.35 11.07
CA SER A 217 -6.08 11.90 10.02
C SER A 217 -5.91 11.13 8.70
N VAL A 218 -4.69 10.70 8.36
CA VAL A 218 -4.40 9.88 7.18
C VAL A 218 -3.69 8.60 7.61
N ASN A 219 -4.24 7.44 7.26
CA ASN A 219 -3.66 6.13 7.54
C ASN A 219 -3.51 5.35 6.24
N VAL A 220 -2.42 4.58 6.13
CA VAL A 220 -2.20 3.69 4.97
C VAL A 220 -3.20 2.53 5.06
N TYR A 221 -3.91 2.28 3.96
CA TYR A 221 -4.76 1.11 3.80
C TYR A 221 -4.13 0.14 2.79
N LEU A 222 -3.90 -1.10 3.21
CA LEU A 222 -3.25 -2.11 2.38
C LEU A 222 -4.27 -3.10 1.83
N HIS A 223 -4.12 -3.44 0.55
CA HIS A 223 -4.85 -4.52 -0.11
C HIS A 223 -3.90 -5.67 -0.47
N PRO A 224 -3.35 -6.43 0.50
CA PRO A 224 -2.44 -7.53 0.17
C PRO A 224 -3.21 -8.75 -0.37
N LEU A 225 -2.53 -9.53 -1.23
CA LEU A 225 -2.87 -10.95 -1.43
C LEU A 225 -2.21 -11.74 -0.29
N GLY A 226 -3.01 -12.23 0.66
CA GLY A 226 -2.54 -12.88 1.87
C GLY A 226 -2.34 -11.91 3.03
N ALA A 227 -3.42 -11.24 3.45
CA ALA A 227 -3.38 -10.31 4.58
C ALA A 227 -2.89 -10.96 5.88
N ALA A 228 -3.26 -12.21 6.14
CA ALA A 228 -2.79 -12.94 7.32
C ALA A 228 -1.26 -13.15 7.29
N GLN A 229 -0.71 -13.51 6.14
CA GLN A 229 0.73 -13.69 5.94
C GLN A 229 1.47 -12.36 6.09
N MET A 230 0.86 -11.26 5.62
CA MET A 230 1.44 -9.93 5.79
C MET A 230 1.53 -9.57 7.27
N ILE A 231 0.47 -9.78 8.05
CA ILE A 231 0.48 -9.55 9.51
C ILE A 231 1.60 -10.35 10.19
N GLU A 232 1.77 -11.62 9.83
CA GLU A 232 2.84 -12.46 10.38
C GLU A 232 4.25 -12.00 9.99
N PHE A 233 4.43 -11.39 8.80
CA PHE A 233 5.70 -10.78 8.39
C PHE A 233 5.97 -9.48 9.16
N LEU A 234 4.96 -8.62 9.34
CA LEU A 234 5.10 -7.31 9.98
C LEU A 234 5.55 -7.40 11.45
N LYS A 235 5.16 -8.46 12.16
CA LYS A 235 5.53 -8.70 13.58
C LYS A 235 7.05 -8.77 13.79
N PRO A 236 7.80 -9.74 13.21
CA PRO A 236 9.24 -9.82 13.35
C PRO A 236 9.98 -8.70 12.61
N ALA A 237 9.51 -8.30 11.42
CA ALA A 237 10.18 -7.28 10.60
C ALA A 237 10.13 -5.90 11.26
N PHE A 238 8.94 -5.48 11.70
CA PHE A 238 8.66 -4.10 12.09
C PHE A 238 8.01 -3.96 13.47
N GLY A 239 8.04 -5.01 14.29
CA GLY A 239 7.54 -4.94 15.67
C GLY A 239 6.05 -4.66 15.75
N ALA A 240 5.31 -5.06 14.71
CA ALA A 240 3.89 -4.80 14.60
C ALA A 240 3.08 -5.52 15.68
N ALA A 241 2.04 -4.85 16.17
CA ALA A 241 1.07 -5.39 17.12
C ALA A 241 -0.34 -5.39 16.53
N GLU A 242 -1.06 -6.49 16.67
CA GLU A 242 -2.48 -6.56 16.28
C GLU A 242 -3.32 -5.72 17.25
N VAL A 243 -4.04 -4.75 16.72
CA VAL A 243 -5.07 -4.00 17.47
C VAL A 243 -6.42 -4.67 17.28
N ALA A 244 -6.76 -5.00 16.04
CA ALA A 244 -7.97 -5.73 15.71
C ALA A 244 -7.78 -6.50 14.39
N VAL A 245 -8.30 -7.72 14.31
CA VAL A 245 -8.31 -8.53 13.09
C VAL A 245 -9.69 -9.16 12.95
N TYR A 246 -10.38 -8.84 11.86
CA TYR A 246 -11.73 -9.32 11.55
C TYR A 246 -11.68 -10.27 10.35
N ARG A 247 -12.38 -11.39 10.45
CA ARG A 247 -12.47 -12.44 9.42
C ARG A 247 -13.93 -12.79 9.16
N LEU A 248 -14.27 -13.19 7.92
CA LEU A 248 -15.63 -13.66 7.58
C LEU A 248 -16.02 -14.93 8.36
N GLN A 249 -15.04 -15.79 8.61
CA GLN A 249 -15.18 -17.06 9.32
C GLN A 249 -13.83 -17.43 9.95
N ALA A 250 -13.85 -18.39 10.88
CA ALA A 250 -12.60 -18.94 11.45
C ALA A 250 -11.66 -19.38 10.32
N ASP A 251 -10.41 -18.94 10.38
CA ASP A 251 -9.36 -19.14 9.37
C ASP A 251 -9.67 -18.62 7.95
N GLY A 252 -10.75 -17.84 7.80
CA GLY A 252 -11.11 -17.16 6.55
C GLY A 252 -10.23 -15.93 6.26
N PRO A 253 -10.42 -15.30 5.09
CA PRO A 253 -9.68 -14.10 4.72
C PRO A 253 -9.90 -12.99 5.75
N VAL A 254 -8.85 -12.19 5.98
CA VAL A 254 -8.93 -10.99 6.81
C VAL A 254 -9.71 -9.95 6.01
N VAL A 255 -10.91 -9.61 6.48
CA VAL A 255 -11.72 -8.57 5.82
C VAL A 255 -11.30 -7.17 6.22
N HIS A 256 -10.81 -7.04 7.46
CA HIS A 256 -10.28 -5.80 7.97
C HIS A 256 -9.32 -6.09 9.13
N ALA A 257 -8.19 -5.40 9.18
CA ALA A 257 -7.29 -5.43 10.31
C ALA A 257 -6.68 -4.05 10.57
N LYS A 258 -6.45 -3.76 11.85
CA LYS A 258 -5.70 -2.61 12.36
C LYS A 258 -4.43 -3.14 13.01
N ILE A 259 -3.28 -2.75 12.45
CA ILE A 259 -1.96 -3.23 12.85
C ILE A 259 -1.10 -2.03 13.27
N LYS A 260 -0.73 -1.97 14.55
CA LYS A 260 0.02 -0.86 15.14
C LYS A 260 1.52 -1.04 14.95
N ILE A 261 2.19 0.02 14.51
CA ILE A 261 3.66 0.13 14.46
C ILE A 261 4.02 1.52 15.01
N GLY A 262 4.72 1.55 16.15
CA GLY A 262 5.00 2.79 16.86
C GLY A 262 3.71 3.51 17.29
N ASP A 263 3.56 4.77 16.86
CA ASP A 263 2.36 5.57 17.09
C ASP A 263 1.31 5.47 15.99
N SER A 264 1.61 4.84 14.86
CA SER A 264 0.70 4.72 13.72
C SER A 264 0.00 3.37 13.64
N VAL A 265 -1.13 3.36 12.94
CA VAL A 265 -1.89 2.14 12.60
C VAL A 265 -1.93 1.98 11.08
N LEU A 266 -1.52 0.81 10.60
CA LEU A 266 -1.81 0.34 9.25
C LEU A 266 -3.18 -0.32 9.26
N GLU A 267 -4.03 0.08 8.33
CA GLU A 267 -5.29 -0.61 8.06
C GLU A 267 -5.11 -1.54 6.86
N MET A 268 -5.80 -2.67 6.82
CA MET A 268 -5.72 -3.58 5.67
C MET A 268 -6.92 -4.50 5.54
N GLY A 269 -7.18 -4.94 4.31
CA GLY A 269 -8.13 -6.00 4.00
C GLY A 269 -7.66 -6.83 2.81
N GLU A 270 -7.98 -8.12 2.81
CA GLU A 270 -7.61 -9.04 1.73
C GLU A 270 -8.07 -8.49 0.37
N ALA A 271 -7.16 -8.49 -0.60
CA ALA A 271 -7.51 -8.13 -1.96
C ALA A 271 -8.53 -9.12 -2.54
N HIS A 272 -9.64 -8.61 -3.07
CA HIS A 272 -10.72 -9.40 -3.65
C HIS A 272 -11.59 -8.58 -4.60
N GLY A 273 -12.15 -9.22 -5.63
CA GLY A 273 -13.12 -8.59 -6.53
C GLY A 273 -12.61 -7.26 -7.11
N PRO A 274 -13.28 -6.11 -6.87
CA PRO A 274 -12.81 -4.81 -7.35
C PRO A 274 -11.58 -4.27 -6.58
N TYR A 275 -11.32 -4.76 -5.35
CA TYR A 275 -10.19 -4.37 -4.52
C TYR A 275 -8.98 -5.23 -4.88
N GLN A 276 -8.30 -4.85 -5.95
CA GLN A 276 -7.12 -5.55 -6.44
C GLN A 276 -5.88 -5.22 -5.59
N PRO A 277 -4.85 -6.09 -5.60
CA PRO A 277 -3.64 -5.82 -4.85
C PRO A 277 -2.98 -4.51 -5.27
N MET A 278 -2.68 -3.68 -4.28
CA MET A 278 -2.23 -2.30 -4.47
C MET A 278 -0.99 -2.05 -3.61
N PRO A 279 0.20 -2.48 -4.06
CA PRO A 279 1.43 -2.22 -3.33
C PRO A 279 1.69 -0.73 -3.21
N THR A 280 2.12 -0.31 -2.03
CA THR A 280 2.32 1.10 -1.70
C THR A 280 3.74 1.37 -1.24
N MET A 281 4.02 2.64 -0.96
CA MET A 281 5.30 3.14 -0.53
C MET A 281 5.10 4.10 0.65
N PHE A 282 5.90 3.94 1.68
CA PHE A 282 5.85 4.82 2.84
C PHE A 282 7.15 4.81 3.62
N PHE A 283 7.32 5.87 4.41
CA PHE A 283 8.43 5.97 5.35
C PHE A 283 8.01 5.34 6.68
N LEU A 284 8.94 4.56 7.25
CA LEU A 284 8.91 4.00 8.58
C LEU A 284 10.00 4.70 9.40
N TYR A 285 9.61 5.64 10.26
CA TYR A 285 10.53 6.36 11.14
C TYR A 285 10.83 5.56 12.42
N VAL A 286 12.11 5.24 12.65
CA VAL A 286 12.56 4.32 13.71
C VAL A 286 13.80 4.83 14.43
N ASP A 287 14.03 4.42 15.67
CA ASP A 287 15.18 4.85 16.47
C ASP A 287 16.54 4.40 15.92
N ASP A 288 16.59 3.29 15.18
CA ASP A 288 17.82 2.70 14.64
C ASP A 288 17.57 2.11 13.24
N VAL A 289 17.96 2.85 12.20
CA VAL A 289 17.73 2.45 10.81
C VAL A 289 18.40 1.11 10.48
N ASP A 290 19.63 0.91 10.94
CA ASP A 290 20.43 -0.28 10.64
C ASP A 290 19.80 -1.52 11.27
N ALA A 291 19.44 -1.44 12.55
CA ALA A 291 18.84 -2.57 13.26
C ALA A 291 17.49 -2.97 12.63
N TRP A 292 16.65 -2.00 12.29
CA TRP A 292 15.34 -2.26 11.69
C TRP A 292 15.45 -2.77 10.23
N TYR A 293 16.41 -2.25 9.46
CA TYR A 293 16.75 -2.77 8.14
C TYR A 293 17.18 -4.24 8.20
N GLN A 294 18.09 -4.59 9.11
CA GLN A 294 18.55 -5.98 9.27
C GLN A 294 17.41 -6.93 9.68
N ARG A 295 16.51 -6.49 10.57
CA ARG A 295 15.31 -7.25 10.95
C ARG A 295 14.40 -7.50 9.76
N ALA A 296 14.16 -6.50 8.92
CA ALA A 296 13.31 -6.62 7.74
C ALA A 296 13.89 -7.63 6.74
N VAL A 297 15.18 -7.51 6.41
CA VAL A 297 15.87 -8.45 5.51
C VAL A 297 15.87 -9.87 6.07
N ALA A 298 16.16 -10.04 7.36
CA ALA A 298 16.11 -11.35 8.03
C ALA A 298 14.70 -11.96 8.05
N SER A 299 13.66 -11.14 7.96
CA SER A 299 12.26 -11.57 7.90
C SER A 299 11.76 -11.84 6.47
N GLY A 300 12.63 -11.71 5.46
CA GLY A 300 12.31 -12.03 4.07
C GLY A 300 12.07 -10.82 3.15
N ALA A 301 12.30 -9.59 3.63
CA ALA A 301 12.32 -8.42 2.75
C ALA A 301 13.54 -8.44 1.83
N THR A 302 13.39 -7.89 0.62
CA THR A 302 14.50 -7.71 -0.33
C THR A 302 15.13 -6.34 -0.13
N SER A 303 16.45 -6.28 0.04
CA SER A 303 17.17 -5.00 0.12
C SER A 303 17.10 -4.24 -1.21
N MET A 304 16.75 -2.96 -1.13
CA MET A 304 16.83 -2.02 -2.24
C MET A 304 18.03 -1.09 -2.10
N SER A 305 18.25 -0.57 -0.88
CA SER A 305 19.42 0.24 -0.55
C SER A 305 19.81 0.06 0.92
N GLU A 306 21.10 -0.14 1.18
CA GLU A 306 21.64 -0.25 2.53
C GLU A 306 21.55 1.08 3.30
N PRO A 307 21.52 1.04 4.65
CA PRO A 307 21.50 2.22 5.50
C PRO A 307 22.62 3.23 5.18
N ALA A 308 22.23 4.45 4.83
CA ALA A 308 23.17 5.54 4.56
C ALA A 308 22.59 6.90 4.98
N ASP A 309 23.48 7.78 5.44
CA ASP A 309 23.15 9.17 5.75
C ASP A 309 22.92 9.94 4.45
N GLN A 310 21.85 10.73 4.43
CA GLN A 310 21.38 11.44 3.25
C GLN A 310 21.70 12.93 3.36
N PRO A 311 21.93 13.63 2.23
CA PRO A 311 22.26 15.05 2.23
C PRO A 311 21.15 15.96 2.80
N TYR A 312 19.93 15.44 2.93
CA TYR A 312 18.78 16.11 3.52
C TYR A 312 18.59 15.84 5.03
N GLY A 313 19.56 15.19 5.69
CA GLY A 313 19.61 15.07 7.15
C GLY A 313 18.90 13.87 7.75
N ASP A 314 18.46 12.92 6.94
CA ASP A 314 17.94 11.63 7.41
C ASP A 314 18.99 10.54 7.18
N ARG A 315 19.06 9.55 8.07
CA ARG A 315 19.64 8.26 7.75
C ARG A 315 18.54 7.39 7.18
N VAL A 316 18.77 6.74 6.04
CA VAL A 316 17.73 6.01 5.31
C VAL A 316 18.25 4.68 4.78
N ALA A 317 17.42 3.64 4.87
CA ALA A 317 17.54 2.39 4.14
C ALA A 317 16.22 2.12 3.40
N ALA A 318 16.24 1.23 2.41
CA ALA A 318 15.02 0.84 1.70
C ALA A 318 14.95 -0.67 1.47
N VAL A 319 13.76 -1.24 1.67
CA VAL A 319 13.45 -2.65 1.41
C VAL A 319 12.11 -2.81 0.68
N THR A 320 11.99 -3.85 -0.13
CA THR A 320 10.70 -4.32 -0.65
C THR A 320 10.23 -5.51 0.17
N ASP A 321 9.01 -5.47 0.70
CA ASP A 321 8.44 -6.62 1.42
C ASP A 321 7.95 -7.73 0.45
N PRO A 322 7.63 -8.94 0.96
CA PRO A 322 7.15 -10.04 0.12
C PRO A 322 5.83 -9.78 -0.63
N PHE A 323 5.11 -8.71 -0.29
CA PHE A 323 3.82 -8.31 -0.85
C PHE A 323 3.97 -7.16 -1.87
N GLY A 324 5.20 -6.70 -2.10
CA GLY A 324 5.56 -5.70 -3.09
C GLY A 324 5.57 -4.26 -2.56
N ASN A 325 5.31 -4.02 -1.27
CA ASN A 325 5.37 -2.66 -0.72
C ASN A 325 6.82 -2.23 -0.52
N THR A 326 7.07 -0.94 -0.68
CA THR A 326 8.38 -0.32 -0.46
C THR A 326 8.41 0.41 0.88
N TRP A 327 9.35 0.03 1.73
CA TRP A 327 9.55 0.60 3.06
C TRP A 327 10.84 1.41 3.06
N TYR A 328 10.73 2.74 3.20
CA TYR A 328 11.88 3.59 3.50
C TYR A 328 12.02 3.67 5.02
N ILE A 329 13.06 3.02 5.55
CA ILE A 329 13.33 2.98 6.98
C ILE A 329 14.22 4.18 7.29
N ALA A 330 13.76 5.10 8.13
CA ALA A 330 14.41 6.39 8.30
C ALA A 330 14.55 6.82 9.76
N THR A 331 15.56 7.63 10.05
CA THR A 331 15.60 8.47 11.24
C THR A 331 16.13 9.83 10.88
N HIS A 332 15.52 10.87 11.42
CA HIS A 332 16.02 12.22 11.28
C HIS A 332 17.22 12.43 12.22
N LEU A 333 18.37 12.78 11.66
CA LEU A 333 19.61 12.95 12.43
C LEU A 333 19.66 14.29 13.19
N GLY A 334 18.68 15.17 12.96
CA GLY A 334 18.71 16.55 13.45
C GLY A 334 19.76 17.39 12.71
N ALA A 335 19.72 18.71 12.90
CA ALA A 335 20.83 19.56 12.47
C ALA A 335 22.06 19.18 13.31
N GLY A 336 22.98 18.41 12.74
CA GLY A 336 24.28 18.16 13.34
C GLY A 336 24.90 19.50 13.72
N SER A 337 25.21 19.65 15.01
CA SER A 337 26.09 20.69 15.51
C SER A 337 27.44 20.56 14.81
N GLY A 338 27.60 21.30 13.71
CA GLY A 338 28.90 21.75 13.24
C GLY A 338 29.46 22.82 14.17
#